data_AF-A0A9W3SRE8-F1
#
_entry.id   AF-A0A9W3SRE8-F1
#
_cell.length_a   1.000
_cell.length_b   1.000
_cell.length_c   1.000
_cell.angle_alpha   90.00
_cell.angle_beta   90.00
_cell.angle_gamma   90.00
#
_symmetry.space_group_name_H-M   'P 1'
#
loop_
_entity.id
_entity.type
_entity.pdbx_description
1 polymer ?
#
loop_
_entity_poly.entity_id
_entity_poly.type
_entity_poly.pdbx_seq_one_letter_code
_entity_poly.pdbx_strand_id
1 'polypeptide(L)'
;MKQFLAFIAAGILALIALGSLAGIVGFAIGAGVVYWSYKSFVRAKSFFGKLAWGIVGLIGLSIALSHSPALIGIAALVVLYYGYREWKKEKDVVVESAPESSKPYSNFEDEWNKLMKN
;
A
#
# COMPACT_ATOMS: atom_id res chain seq x y z
N MET A 1 5.65 25.06 -1.65
CA MET A 1 4.29 24.75 -2.15
C MET A 1 4.10 23.29 -2.55
N LYS A 2 4.96 22.68 -3.39
CA LYS A 2 4.83 21.25 -3.79
C LYS A 2 4.74 20.25 -2.62
N GLN A 3 5.58 20.42 -1.59
CA GLN A 3 5.58 19.52 -0.42
C GLN A 3 4.26 19.58 0.37
N PHE A 4 3.68 20.77 0.50
CA PHE A 4 2.39 20.97 1.19
C PHE A 4 1.22 20.34 0.42
N LEU A 5 1.20 20.51 -0.91
CA LEU A 5 0.19 19.88 -1.77
C LEU A 5 0.32 18.34 -1.76
N ALA A 6 1.53 17.81 -1.76
CA ALA A 6 1.78 16.38 -1.65
C ALA A 6 1.30 15.81 -0.31
N PHE A 7 1.48 16.54 0.79
CA PHE A 7 0.98 16.14 2.10
C PHE A 7 -0.56 16.09 2.15
N ILE A 8 -1.24 17.09 1.57
CA ILE A 8 -2.70 17.09 1.47
C ILE A 8 -3.19 15.92 0.60
N ALA A 9 -2.56 15.70 -0.55
CA ALA A 9 -2.90 14.58 -1.44
C ALA A 9 -2.71 13.21 -0.74
N ALA A 10 -1.63 13.05 0.01
CA ALA A 10 -1.40 11.85 0.82
C ALA A 10 -2.49 11.68 1.91
N GLY A 11 -2.91 12.78 2.56
CA GLY A 11 -4.01 12.76 3.52
C GLY A 11 -5.34 12.31 2.89
N ILE A 12 -5.68 12.83 1.71
CA ILE A 12 -6.87 12.42 0.96
C ILE A 12 -6.80 10.94 0.57
N LEU A 13 -5.66 10.50 0.02
CA LEU A 13 -5.44 9.09 -0.31
C LEU A 13 -5.57 8.19 0.91
N ALA A 14 -5.11 8.63 2.09
CA ALA A 14 -5.23 7.87 3.32
C ALA A 14 -6.69 7.72 3.76
N LEU A 15 -7.49 8.78 3.66
CA LEU A 15 -8.94 8.72 3.93
C LEU A 15 -9.67 7.80 2.95
N ILE A 16 -9.34 7.86 1.66
CA ILE A 16 -9.90 6.96 0.64
C ILE A 16 -9.53 5.51 0.97
N ALA A 17 -8.27 5.25 1.29
CA ALA A 17 -7.79 3.93 1.67
C ALA A 17 -8.56 3.40 2.89
N LEU A 18 -8.68 4.21 3.95
CA LEU A 18 -9.42 3.84 5.18
C LEU A 18 -10.90 3.58 4.90
N GLY A 19 -11.58 4.45 4.15
CA GLY A 19 -12.99 4.28 3.77
C GLY A 19 -13.22 3.05 2.88
N SER A 20 -12.19 2.63 2.14
CA SER A 20 -12.26 1.47 1.25
C SER A 20 -11.97 0.13 1.93
N LEU A 21 -11.52 0.09 3.20
CA LEU A 21 -11.13 -1.17 3.87
C LEU A 21 -12.23 -2.23 3.83
N ALA A 22 -13.46 -1.83 4.14
CA ALA A 22 -14.61 -2.75 4.11
C ALA A 22 -14.86 -3.28 2.69
N GLY A 23 -14.72 -2.42 1.68
CA GLY A 23 -14.83 -2.81 0.28
C GLY A 23 -13.73 -3.79 -0.14
N ILE A 24 -12.48 -3.58 0.29
CA ILE A 24 -11.36 -4.47 -0.02
C ILE A 24 -11.61 -5.86 0.58
N VAL A 25 -12.10 -5.93 1.82
CA VAL A 25 -12.45 -7.19 2.47
C VAL A 25 -13.61 -7.88 1.72
N GLY A 26 -14.66 -7.15 1.38
CA GLY A 26 -15.79 -7.69 0.60
C GLY A 26 -15.36 -8.20 -0.77
N PHE A 27 -14.48 -7.46 -1.45
CA PHE A 27 -13.89 -7.86 -2.73
C PHE A 27 -13.06 -9.14 -2.59
N ALA A 28 -12.22 -9.24 -1.55
CA ALA A 28 -11.40 -10.41 -1.28
C ALA A 28 -12.25 -11.65 -0.98
N ILE A 29 -13.34 -11.51 -0.23
CA ILE A 29 -14.29 -12.59 0.04
C ILE A 29 -14.95 -13.04 -1.27
N GLY A 30 -15.49 -12.11 -2.07
CA GLY A 30 -16.10 -12.42 -3.36
C GLY A 30 -15.14 -13.17 -4.29
N ALA A 31 -13.91 -12.67 -4.42
CA ALA A 31 -12.86 -13.31 -5.19
C ALA A 31 -12.50 -14.71 -4.66
N GLY A 32 -12.47 -14.88 -3.33
CA GLY A 32 -12.24 -16.18 -2.68
C GLY A 32 -13.35 -17.19 -3.00
N VAL A 33 -14.61 -16.77 -2.97
CA VAL A 33 -15.76 -17.61 -3.36
C VAL A 33 -15.67 -18.01 -4.83
N VAL A 34 -15.36 -17.06 -5.73
CA VAL A 34 -15.17 -17.34 -7.16
C VAL A 34 -14.06 -18.37 -7.36
N TYR A 35 -12.92 -18.19 -6.70
CA TYR A 35 -11.79 -19.10 -6.82
C TYR A 35 -12.16 -20.52 -6.35
N TRP A 36 -12.83 -20.63 -5.21
CA TRP A 36 -13.22 -21.93 -4.66
C TRP A 36 -14.29 -22.61 -5.52
N SER A 37 -15.29 -21.86 -5.96
CA SER A 37 -16.30 -22.32 -6.91
C SER A 37 -15.64 -22.80 -8.21
N TYR A 38 -14.73 -22.03 -8.80
CA TYR A 38 -14.03 -22.41 -10.03
C TYR A 38 -13.24 -23.70 -9.85
N LYS A 39 -12.50 -23.83 -8.74
CA LYS A 39 -11.75 -25.06 -8.42
C LYS A 39 -12.68 -26.28 -8.30
N SER A 40 -13.85 -26.11 -7.69
CA SER A 40 -14.84 -27.17 -7.54
C SER A 40 -15.59 -27.46 -8.85
N PHE A 41 -15.82 -26.45 -9.68
CA PHE A 41 -16.41 -26.55 -11.02
C PHE A 41 -15.54 -27.40 -11.94
N VAL A 42 -14.23 -27.17 -11.95
CA VAL A 42 -13.27 -27.97 -12.76
C VAL A 42 -13.20 -29.42 -12.28
N ARG A 43 -13.36 -29.66 -10.97
CA ARG A 43 -13.33 -31.02 -10.38
C ARG A 43 -14.65 -31.78 -10.53
N ALA A 44 -15.76 -31.10 -10.77
CA ALA A 44 -17.07 -31.74 -10.89
C ALA A 44 -17.14 -32.60 -12.15
N LYS A 45 -17.44 -33.90 -11.97
CA LYS A 45 -17.63 -34.84 -13.09
C LYS A 45 -19.06 -34.81 -13.65
N SER A 46 -20.04 -34.39 -12.86
CA SER A 46 -21.45 -34.34 -13.25
C SER A 46 -21.86 -32.98 -13.81
N PHE A 47 -22.82 -32.99 -14.74
CA PHE A 47 -23.41 -31.76 -15.30
C PHE A 47 -24.03 -30.88 -14.20
N PHE A 48 -24.85 -31.46 -13.31
CA PHE A 48 -25.47 -30.75 -12.21
C PHE A 48 -24.45 -30.19 -11.19
N GLY A 49 -23.35 -30.91 -10.95
CA GLY A 49 -22.27 -30.41 -10.09
C GLY A 49 -21.60 -29.18 -10.68
N LYS A 50 -21.32 -29.20 -11.99
CA LYS A 50 -20.83 -28.01 -12.71
C LYS A 50 -21.84 -26.87 -12.66
N LEU A 51 -23.12 -27.14 -12.90
CA LEU A 51 -24.15 -26.11 -12.86
C LEU A 51 -24.26 -25.43 -11.49
N ALA A 52 -24.29 -26.22 -10.41
CA ALA A 52 -24.34 -25.70 -9.05
C ALA A 52 -23.12 -24.85 -8.70
N TRP A 53 -21.90 -25.33 -8.99
CA TRP A 53 -20.69 -24.56 -8.77
C TRP A 53 -20.63 -23.31 -9.64
N GLY A 54 -21.11 -23.37 -10.88
CA GLY A 54 -21.22 -22.22 -11.76
C GLY A 54 -22.09 -21.10 -11.18
N ILE A 55 -23.24 -21.44 -10.59
CA ILE A 55 -24.11 -20.47 -9.91
C ILE A 55 -23.41 -19.86 -8.69
N VAL A 56 -22.76 -20.67 -7.86
CA VAL A 56 -21.98 -20.16 -6.70
C VAL A 56 -20.87 -19.21 -7.17
N GLY A 57 -20.24 -19.52 -8.30
CA GLY A 57 -19.22 -18.68 -8.92
C GLY A 57 -19.79 -17.34 -9.37
N LEU A 58 -20.97 -17.34 -10.01
CA LEU A 58 -21.67 -16.11 -10.40
C LEU A 58 -22.07 -15.26 -9.19
N ILE A 59 -22.50 -15.87 -8.08
CA ILE A 59 -22.79 -15.15 -6.83
C ILE A 59 -21.52 -14.50 -6.29
N GLY A 60 -20.43 -15.26 -6.20
CA GLY A 60 -19.13 -14.72 -5.77
C GLY A 60 -18.66 -13.57 -6.68
N LEU A 61 -18.87 -13.70 -7.99
CA LEU A 61 -18.52 -12.69 -8.97
C LEU A 61 -19.36 -11.43 -8.79
N SER A 62 -20.67 -11.56 -8.58
CA SER A 62 -21.55 -10.42 -8.28
C SER A 62 -21.13 -9.68 -7.01
N ILE A 63 -20.75 -10.41 -5.95
CA ILE A 63 -20.22 -9.81 -4.72
C ILE A 63 -18.94 -9.02 -5.02
N ALA A 64 -18.00 -9.63 -5.75
CA ALA A 64 -16.75 -8.96 -6.14
C ALA A 64 -17.02 -7.70 -6.98
N LEU A 65 -17.92 -7.75 -7.96
CA LEU A 65 -18.28 -6.58 -8.78
C LEU A 65 -18.97 -5.48 -7.95
N SER A 66 -19.80 -5.85 -6.98
CA SER A 66 -20.47 -4.89 -6.09
C SER A 66 -19.47 -4.12 -5.23
N HIS A 67 -18.34 -4.76 -4.91
CA HIS A 67 -17.20 -4.15 -4.23
C HIS A 67 -16.10 -3.66 -5.19
N SER A 68 -16.37 -3.48 -6.49
CA SER A 68 -15.39 -2.95 -7.45
C SER A 68 -14.77 -1.60 -7.08
N PRO A 69 -15.43 -0.66 -6.36
CA PRO A 69 -14.76 0.56 -5.88
C PRO A 69 -13.57 0.31 -4.96
N ALA A 70 -13.47 -0.89 -4.36
CA ALA A 70 -12.33 -1.30 -3.56
C ALA A 70 -11.01 -1.27 -4.35
N LEU A 71 -11.05 -1.44 -5.68
CA LEU A 71 -9.86 -1.34 -6.53
C LEU A 71 -9.22 0.05 -6.44
N ILE A 72 -10.02 1.11 -6.30
CA ILE A 72 -9.54 2.48 -6.10
C ILE A 72 -8.85 2.60 -4.74
N GLY A 73 -9.43 1.97 -3.71
CA GLY A 73 -8.83 1.85 -2.39
C GLY A 73 -7.47 1.16 -2.39
N ILE A 74 -7.37 0.03 -3.09
CA ILE A 74 -6.11 -0.71 -3.29
C ILE A 74 -5.09 0.18 -4.02
N ALA A 75 -5.52 0.86 -5.09
CA ALA A 75 -4.65 1.79 -5.81
C ALA A 75 -4.13 2.92 -4.90
N ALA A 76 -4.99 3.48 -4.04
CA ALA A 76 -4.60 4.51 -3.07
C ALA A 76 -3.56 3.99 -2.07
N LEU A 77 -3.74 2.76 -1.55
CA LEU A 77 -2.76 2.10 -0.68
C LEU A 77 -1.42 1.88 -1.38
N VAL A 78 -1.43 1.44 -2.63
CA VAL A 78 -0.21 1.23 -3.43
C VAL A 78 0.53 2.55 -3.65
N VAL A 79 -0.17 3.62 -4.05
CA VAL A 79 0.43 4.95 -4.24
C VAL A 79 1.01 5.47 -2.94
N LEU A 80 0.31 5.34 -1.81
CA LEU A 80 0.82 5.72 -0.50
C LEU A 80 2.07 4.93 -0.10
N TYR A 81 2.08 3.62 -0.34
CA TYR A 81 3.22 2.77 -0.03
C TYR A 81 4.47 3.17 -0.83
N TYR A 82 4.33 3.37 -2.14
CA TYR A 82 5.44 3.81 -2.98
C TYR A 82 5.90 5.23 -2.63
N GLY A 83 4.97 6.15 -2.39
CA GLY A 83 5.30 7.51 -1.96
C GLY A 83 6.07 7.53 -0.64
N TYR A 84 5.64 6.74 0.35
CA TYR A 84 6.36 6.56 1.61
C TYR A 84 7.75 5.94 1.41
N ARG A 85 7.83 4.88 0.58
CA ARG A 85 9.10 4.20 0.29
C ARG A 85 10.11 5.13 -0.36
N GLU A 86 9.68 5.95 -1.31
CA GLU A 86 10.57 6.86 -2.01
C GLU A 86 11.01 8.02 -1.12
N TRP A 87 10.11 8.59 -0.31
CA TRP A 87 10.48 9.59 0.70
C TRP A 87 11.48 9.05 1.74
N LYS A 88 11.40 7.76 2.08
CA LYS A 88 12.38 7.11 2.96
C LYS A 88 13.74 6.96 2.28
N LYS A 89 13.79 6.61 1.00
CA LYS A 89 15.05 6.52 0.24
C LYS A 89 15.71 7.88 0.05
N GLU A 90 14.95 8.95 -0.22
CA GLU A 90 15.52 10.30 -0.31
C GLU A 90 16.22 10.70 1.00
N LYS A 91 15.69 10.28 2.15
CA LYS A 91 16.36 10.49 3.45
C LYS A 91 17.67 9.70 3.57
N ASP A 92 17.74 8.49 3.04
CA ASP A 92 18.98 7.70 3.07
C ASP A 92 20.04 8.26 2.10
N VAL A 93 19.65 8.83 0.95
CA VAL A 93 20.58 9.46 -0.01
C VAL A 93 21.10 10.82 0.50
N VAL A 94 20.32 11.56 1.29
CA VAL A 94 20.78 12.83 1.91
C VAL A 94 21.70 12.59 3.12
N VAL A 95 21.76 11.36 3.65
CA VAL A 95 22.68 10.98 4.73
C VAL A 95 24.05 10.55 4.20
N GLU A 96 24.20 10.35 2.89
CA GLU A 96 25.51 10.12 2.29
C GLU A 96 26.21 11.46 2.00
N SER A 97 27.07 11.85 2.94
CA SER A 97 28.24 12.69 2.72
C SER A 97 27.98 14.18 2.40
N ALA A 98 27.58 14.96 3.42
CA ALA A 98 28.18 16.29 3.51
C ALA A 98 29.67 16.06 3.87
N PRO A 99 30.65 16.42 3.03
CA PRO A 99 32.05 16.32 3.41
C PRO A 99 32.21 17.08 4.72
N GLU A 100 32.89 16.47 5.68
CA GLU A 100 33.11 17.03 7.03
C GLU A 100 33.69 18.46 6.98
N SER A 101 34.34 18.81 5.85
CA SER A 101 34.87 20.13 5.52
C SER A 101 33.84 21.22 5.19
N SER A 102 32.54 20.92 5.09
CA SER A 102 31.49 21.91 4.72
C SER A 102 30.60 22.35 5.88
N LYS A 103 30.89 21.95 7.12
CA LYS A 103 30.16 22.44 8.30
C LYS A 103 30.92 23.65 8.88
N PRO A 104 30.34 24.87 8.87
CA PRO A 104 31.00 26.06 9.44
C PRO A 104 31.18 25.98 10.95
N TYR A 105 30.45 25.07 11.62
CA TYR A 105 30.52 24.83 13.05
C TYR A 105 30.43 23.30 13.28
N SER A 106 31.38 22.73 14.02
CA SER A 106 31.23 21.43 14.66
C SER A 106 30.45 21.60 15.97
N ASN A 107 29.89 20.52 16.52
CA ASN A 107 29.14 20.60 17.78
C ASN A 107 30.06 21.10 18.89
N PHE A 108 29.50 21.78 19.91
CA PHE A 108 30.26 22.34 21.03
C PHE A 108 31.19 21.30 21.69
N GLU A 109 30.73 20.06 21.82
CA GLU A 109 31.50 18.93 22.35
C GLU A 109 32.79 18.64 21.56
N ASP A 110 32.76 18.80 20.23
CA ASP A 110 33.92 18.53 19.36
C ASP A 110 35.00 19.62 19.54
N GLU A 111 34.58 20.87 19.67
CA GLU A 111 35.47 22.01 19.94
C GLU A 111 36.04 21.96 21.36
N TRP A 112 35.22 21.58 22.35
CA TRP A 112 35.65 21.41 23.74
C TRP A 112 36.72 20.33 23.89
N ASN A 113 36.54 19.19 23.24
CA ASN A 113 37.49 18.08 23.26
C ASN A 113 38.83 18.43 22.58
N LYS A 114 38.83 19.28 21.54
CA LYS A 114 40.06 19.78 20.92
C LYS A 114 40.86 20.67 21.87
N LEU A 115 40.17 21.55 22.61
CA LEU A 115 40.81 22.46 23.58
C LEU A 115 41.41 21.71 24.77
N MET A 116 40.77 20.64 25.22
CA MET A 116 41.22 19.83 26.37
C MET A 116 42.33 18.83 26.03
N LYS A 117 42.67 18.66 24.75
CA LYS A 117 43.67 17.68 24.28
C LYS A 117 45.06 18.29 24.03
N ASN A 118 45.22 19.60 24.27
CA ASN A 118 46.51 20.31 24.36
C ASN A 118 46.83 20.65 25.82
#